data_AF-A0AAU5IIY3-F1
#
_entry.id   AF-A0AAU5IIY3-F1
#
_cell.length_a   1.000
_cell.length_b   1.000
_cell.length_c   1.000
_cell.angle_alpha   90.00
_cell.angle_beta   90.00
_cell.angle_gamma   90.00
#
_symmetry.space_group_name_H-M   'P 1'
#
loop_
_entity.id
_entity.type
_entity.pdbx_description
1 polymer ?
#
loop_
_entity_poly.entity_id
_entity_poly.type
_entity_poly.pdbx_seq_one_letter_code
_entity_poly.pdbx_strand_id
1 'polypeptide(L)'
;MSVRIRARRHAAALAAAAALVTSLAGCSEAATSRGPGDDVPQVARSTHESADRAGTAEAADAQEAPAGAEKVRDAFAGLQATLDDTCTPGAGDCAHLLGRVNEELTGLDASMKADQQGPGHFKEPLAWTAALRTTLAGDTSTANLEKHHKDLIGTRDRINTWMQDHPEDYR
;
A
#
# COMPACT_ATOMS: atom_id res chain seq x y z
N MET A 1 25.52 56.53 -8.23
CA MET A 1 26.43 55.36 -8.33
C MET A 1 25.66 54.25 -9.03
N SER A 2 26.07 53.89 -10.25
CA SER A 2 25.36 52.98 -11.15
C SER A 2 25.91 51.56 -11.02
N VAL A 3 25.06 50.59 -10.69
CA VAL A 3 25.41 49.16 -10.69
C VAL A 3 24.97 48.57 -12.04
N ARG A 4 25.94 48.10 -12.83
CA ARG A 4 25.74 47.53 -14.16
C ARG A 4 25.35 46.05 -14.04
N ILE A 5 24.18 45.71 -14.59
CA ILE A 5 23.71 44.34 -14.82
C ILE A 5 24.59 43.70 -15.91
N ARG A 6 25.12 42.50 -15.67
CA ARG A 6 25.71 41.64 -16.72
C ARG A 6 24.98 40.31 -16.77
N ALA A 7 24.08 40.20 -17.74
CA ALA A 7 23.60 38.92 -18.24
C ALA A 7 24.70 38.27 -19.09
N ARG A 8 24.90 36.96 -18.93
CA ARG A 8 25.50 36.09 -19.95
C ARG A 8 24.66 34.83 -20.08
N ARG A 9 24.20 34.60 -21.31
CA ARG A 9 23.47 33.43 -21.79
C ARG A 9 24.48 32.44 -22.39
N HIS A 10 24.35 31.16 -22.09
CA HIS A 10 24.81 30.01 -22.89
C HIS A 10 23.75 28.91 -22.65
N ALA A 11 22.76 28.70 -23.53
CA ALA A 11 22.75 28.02 -24.84
C ALA A 11 22.83 26.47 -24.75
N ALA A 12 21.69 25.85 -25.09
CA ALA A 12 21.44 24.55 -25.78
C ALA A 12 22.10 23.27 -25.23
N ALA A 13 21.35 22.30 -24.69
CA ALA A 13 20.46 21.30 -25.34
C ALA A 13 21.22 20.07 -25.86
N LEU A 14 20.86 18.87 -25.38
CA LEU A 14 20.99 17.60 -26.10
C LEU A 14 19.99 16.58 -25.50
N ALA A 15 19.04 16.18 -26.34
CA ALA A 15 18.10 15.09 -26.10
C ALA A 15 18.77 13.74 -26.42
N ALA A 16 18.43 12.70 -25.67
CA ALA A 16 18.65 11.32 -26.09
C ALA A 16 17.41 10.50 -25.72
N ALA A 17 16.58 10.24 -26.73
CA ALA A 17 15.51 9.26 -26.69
C ALA A 17 16.12 7.87 -26.96
N ALA A 18 15.74 6.87 -26.17
CA ALA A 18 15.91 5.46 -26.50
C ALA A 18 14.62 4.72 -26.16
N ALA A 19 13.87 4.37 -27.19
CA ALA A 19 12.77 3.43 -27.17
C ALA A 19 13.27 2.06 -27.68
N LEU A 20 12.76 0.95 -27.12
CA LEU A 20 12.63 -0.41 -27.71
C LEU A 20 11.91 -1.29 -26.65
N VAL A 21 10.59 -1.52 -26.75
CA VAL A 21 9.89 -2.58 -27.52
C VAL A 21 9.87 -3.95 -26.82
N THR A 22 8.73 -4.21 -26.16
CA THR A 22 7.93 -5.44 -25.98
C THR A 22 8.55 -6.85 -26.02
N SER A 23 8.16 -7.64 -25.02
CA SER A 23 7.72 -9.04 -25.23
C SER A 23 6.75 -9.48 -24.12
N LEU A 24 5.43 -9.50 -24.43
CA LEU A 24 4.45 -10.30 -23.71
C LEU A 24 4.48 -11.73 -24.28
N ALA A 25 4.84 -12.69 -23.44
CA ALA A 25 4.63 -14.13 -23.65
C ALA A 25 4.54 -14.76 -22.25
N GLY A 26 3.52 -15.51 -21.86
CA GLY A 26 2.24 -15.85 -22.47
C GLY A 26 1.39 -16.47 -21.37
N CYS A 27 0.08 -16.22 -21.42
CA CYS A 27 -0.90 -16.92 -20.60
C CYS A 27 -0.90 -18.39 -21.01
N SER A 28 -0.53 -19.28 -20.10
CA SER A 28 -0.92 -20.69 -20.21
C SER A 28 -2.23 -20.86 -19.45
N GLU A 29 -3.33 -20.54 -20.13
CA GLU A 29 -4.65 -21.04 -19.75
C GLU A 29 -4.65 -22.55 -20.01
N ALA A 30 -4.56 -23.35 -18.95
CA ALA A 30 -4.84 -24.77 -19.02
C ALA A 30 -6.36 -24.96 -19.17
N ALA A 31 -6.84 -24.80 -20.41
CA ALA A 31 -8.14 -25.28 -20.82
C ALA A 31 -8.11 -26.82 -20.87
N THR A 32 -8.53 -27.49 -19.79
CA THR A 32 -8.86 -28.91 -19.86
C THR A 32 -10.35 -29.08 -20.08
N SER A 33 -10.64 -29.47 -21.32
CA SER A 33 -11.90 -29.94 -21.86
C SER A 33 -12.61 -30.96 -20.95
N ARG A 34 -13.93 -30.94 -21.07
CA ARG A 34 -14.90 -31.78 -20.34
C ARG A 34 -15.02 -33.17 -20.97
N GLY A 35 -14.54 -34.19 -20.25
CA GLY A 35 -14.94 -35.62 -20.30
C GLY A 35 -14.45 -36.47 -21.49
N PRO A 36 -14.54 -37.82 -21.45
CA PRO A 36 -15.14 -38.70 -20.42
C PRO A 36 -14.18 -39.78 -19.84
N GLY A 37 -14.52 -40.31 -18.66
CA GLY A 37 -14.33 -41.72 -18.28
C GLY A 37 -12.92 -42.32 -18.13
N ASP A 38 -12.71 -42.89 -16.94
CA ASP A 38 -11.81 -44.01 -16.61
C ASP A 38 -10.36 -43.75 -16.16
N ASP A 39 -10.15 -44.16 -14.90
CA ASP A 39 -8.95 -44.69 -14.22
C ASP A 39 -7.64 -43.87 -14.19
N VAL A 40 -7.33 -43.29 -13.01
CA VAL A 40 -5.99 -43.41 -12.37
C VAL A 40 -5.99 -43.03 -10.87
N PRO A 41 -5.08 -43.58 -10.04
CA PRO A 41 -5.21 -43.72 -8.58
C PRO A 41 -4.93 -42.47 -7.74
N GLN A 42 -5.49 -42.46 -6.52
CA GLN A 42 -5.16 -41.49 -5.47
C GLN A 42 -3.66 -41.51 -5.13
N VAL A 43 -2.98 -40.39 -5.36
CA VAL A 43 -1.60 -40.18 -4.92
C VAL A 43 -1.61 -39.70 -3.47
N ALA A 44 -0.93 -40.47 -2.63
CA ALA A 44 -0.78 -40.29 -1.19
C ALA A 44 -0.06 -38.99 -0.82
N ARG A 45 -0.43 -38.48 0.36
CA ARG A 45 0.20 -37.34 1.05
C ARG A 45 1.71 -37.56 1.17
N SER A 46 2.50 -36.62 0.66
CA SER A 46 3.95 -36.57 0.89
C SER A 46 4.22 -36.09 2.30
N THR A 47 4.63 -37.02 3.16
CA THR A 47 5.30 -36.73 4.44
C THR A 47 6.75 -36.38 4.14
N HIS A 48 7.08 -35.09 4.16
CA HIS A 48 8.47 -34.66 4.23
C HIS A 48 8.81 -34.37 5.69
N GLU A 49 9.41 -35.37 6.33
CA GLU A 49 10.15 -35.23 7.57
C GLU A 49 11.43 -34.45 7.26
N SER A 50 11.58 -33.25 7.83
CA SER A 50 12.82 -32.48 7.81
C SER A 50 13.23 -32.25 9.26
N ALA A 51 14.42 -32.78 9.55
CA ALA A 51 15.07 -32.90 10.84
C ALA A 51 15.19 -31.59 11.64
N ASP A 52 15.20 -31.79 12.96
CA ASP A 52 15.68 -30.91 14.02
C ASP A 52 16.83 -29.99 13.59
N ARG A 53 16.56 -28.68 13.69
CA ARG A 53 17.56 -27.74 14.20
C ARG A 53 16.97 -27.07 15.43
N ALA A 54 17.47 -27.48 16.59
CA ALA A 54 17.43 -26.70 17.81
C ALA A 54 18.21 -25.40 17.59
N GLY A 55 17.52 -24.38 17.08
CA GLY A 55 17.82 -23.00 17.41
C GLY A 55 16.85 -22.62 18.51
N THR A 56 17.37 -22.21 19.67
CA THR A 56 16.60 -21.49 20.68
C THR A 56 16.03 -20.24 20.05
N ALA A 57 14.84 -20.34 19.47
CA ALA A 57 13.96 -19.21 19.30
C ALA A 57 13.52 -18.84 20.71
N GLU A 58 14.01 -17.72 21.22
CA GLU A 58 13.27 -16.99 22.24
C GLU A 58 11.87 -16.83 21.66
N ALA A 59 10.91 -17.55 22.24
CA ALA A 59 9.51 -17.33 22.00
C ALA A 59 9.22 -15.92 22.50
N ALA A 60 9.40 -14.93 21.62
CA ALA A 60 8.66 -13.70 21.73
C ALA A 60 7.20 -14.13 21.85
N ASP A 61 6.55 -13.66 22.91
CA ASP A 61 5.16 -13.89 23.24
C ASP A 61 4.31 -13.39 22.07
N ALA A 62 4.17 -14.22 21.03
CA ALA A 62 3.33 -13.97 19.88
C ALA A 62 1.90 -14.28 20.31
N GLN A 63 1.39 -13.45 21.21
CA GLN A 63 -0.03 -13.39 21.48
C GLN A 63 -0.70 -12.99 20.16
N GLU A 64 -1.63 -13.83 19.71
CA GLU A 64 -2.23 -13.68 18.40
C GLU A 64 -3.20 -12.50 18.43
N ALA A 65 -3.13 -11.60 17.44
CA ALA A 65 -4.07 -10.48 17.34
C ALA A 65 -5.52 -11.00 17.45
N PRO A 66 -6.43 -10.26 18.10
CA PRO A 66 -7.80 -10.70 18.29
C PRO A 66 -8.41 -11.10 16.94
N ALA A 67 -9.05 -12.27 16.91
CA ALA A 67 -9.58 -12.86 15.68
C ALA A 67 -10.44 -11.85 14.90
N GLY A 68 -9.98 -11.46 13.71
CA GLY A 68 -10.66 -10.52 12.81
C GLY A 68 -9.99 -9.15 12.65
N ALA A 69 -8.98 -8.80 13.45
CA ALA A 69 -8.17 -7.60 13.22
C ALA A 69 -7.06 -7.92 12.20
N GLU A 70 -7.05 -7.21 11.07
CA GLU A 70 -5.93 -7.24 10.13
C GLU A 70 -4.66 -6.73 10.83
N LYS A 71 -3.52 -7.40 10.60
CA LYS A 71 -2.24 -6.95 11.15
C LYS A 71 -1.86 -5.61 10.52
N VAL A 72 -1.24 -4.71 11.31
CA VAL A 72 -0.81 -3.39 10.84
C VAL A 72 0.05 -3.49 9.57
N ARG A 73 0.94 -4.49 9.50
CA ARG A 73 1.75 -4.78 8.32
C ARG A 73 0.93 -4.97 7.05
N ASP A 74 -0.14 -5.75 7.13
CA ASP A 74 -0.91 -6.17 5.97
C ASP A 74 -1.81 -4.99 5.52
N ALA A 75 -2.41 -4.26 6.48
CA ALA A 75 -3.16 -3.04 6.21
C ALA A 75 -2.27 -1.94 5.61
N PHE A 76 -1.01 -1.85 6.07
CA PHE A 76 -0.05 -0.91 5.51
C PHE A 76 0.34 -1.28 4.08
N ALA A 77 0.47 -2.57 3.75
CA ALA A 77 0.70 -3.01 2.38
C ALA A 77 -0.46 -2.61 1.45
N GLY A 78 -1.70 -2.66 1.94
CA GLY A 78 -2.87 -2.14 1.22
C GLY A 78 -2.74 -0.64 0.92
N LEU A 79 -2.35 0.19 1.90
CA LEU A 79 -2.08 1.61 1.68
C LEU A 79 -0.96 1.82 0.64
N GLN A 80 0.11 1.04 0.72
CA GLN A 80 1.25 1.12 -0.20
C GLN A 80 0.86 0.82 -1.65
N ALA A 81 -0.12 -0.06 -1.87
CA ALA A 81 -0.62 -0.37 -3.21
C ALA A 81 -1.22 0.85 -3.93
N THR A 82 -1.48 1.95 -3.22
CA THR A 82 -2.01 3.19 -3.80
C THR A 82 -0.94 4.25 -4.08
N LEU A 83 0.32 4.06 -3.68
CA LEU A 83 1.34 5.13 -3.66
C LEU A 83 1.79 5.58 -5.05
N ASP A 84 1.87 4.67 -6.01
CA ASP A 84 2.29 4.98 -7.38
C ASP A 84 1.17 5.65 -8.19
N ASP A 85 -0.05 5.63 -7.67
CA ASP A 85 -1.21 6.24 -8.29
C ASP A 85 -1.37 7.71 -7.87
N THR A 86 -1.68 8.54 -8.87
CA THR A 86 -2.09 9.94 -8.70
C THR A 86 -3.27 10.21 -9.62
N CYS A 87 -4.05 11.24 -9.33
CA CYS A 87 -5.18 11.60 -10.18
C CYS A 87 -5.42 13.11 -10.22
N THR A 88 -6.24 13.55 -11.16
CA THR A 88 -6.74 14.93 -11.22
C THR A 88 -8.22 14.94 -10.87
N PRO A 89 -8.68 15.74 -9.88
CA PRO A 89 -10.10 15.84 -9.55
C PRO A 89 -11.00 16.11 -10.75
N GLY A 90 -12.12 15.41 -10.85
CA GLY A 90 -13.05 15.46 -11.98
C GLY A 90 -12.71 14.50 -13.13
N ALA A 91 -11.55 13.83 -13.09
CA ALA A 91 -11.25 12.71 -13.96
C ALA A 91 -11.84 11.40 -13.39
N GLY A 92 -12.32 10.51 -14.27
CA GLY A 92 -13.08 9.32 -13.86
C GLY A 92 -12.29 8.32 -13.01
N ASP A 93 -10.98 8.26 -13.18
CA ASP A 93 -10.04 7.47 -12.38
C ASP A 93 -9.83 8.05 -10.97
N CYS A 94 -10.02 9.35 -10.79
CA CYS A 94 -9.75 10.02 -9.52
C CYS A 94 -10.73 9.62 -8.42
N ALA A 95 -12.01 9.45 -8.78
CA ALA A 95 -13.02 8.93 -7.86
C ALA A 95 -12.64 7.55 -7.29
N HIS A 96 -12.09 6.68 -8.14
CA HIS A 96 -11.67 5.33 -7.74
C HIS A 96 -10.44 5.40 -6.81
N LEU A 97 -9.40 6.14 -7.21
CA LEU A 97 -8.19 6.27 -6.41
C LEU A 97 -8.49 6.86 -5.02
N LEU A 98 -9.24 7.96 -4.96
CA LEU A 98 -9.54 8.62 -3.69
C LEU A 98 -10.44 7.77 -2.78
N GLY A 99 -11.37 7.00 -3.36
CA GLY A 99 -12.14 5.99 -2.64
C GLY A 99 -11.22 4.95 -2.02
N ARG A 100 -10.30 4.38 -2.82
CA ARG A 100 -9.36 3.37 -2.33
C ARG A 100 -8.43 3.92 -1.25
N VAL A 101 -7.83 5.10 -1.45
CA VAL A 101 -6.97 5.73 -0.44
C VAL A 101 -7.74 5.95 0.87
N ASN A 102 -8.99 6.40 0.80
CA ASN A 102 -9.83 6.59 1.99
C ASN A 102 -10.12 5.27 2.72
N GLU A 103 -10.38 4.18 1.99
CA GLU A 103 -10.58 2.84 2.54
C GLU A 103 -9.32 2.31 3.22
N GLU A 104 -8.16 2.38 2.57
CA GLU A 104 -6.88 1.92 3.13
C GLU A 104 -6.49 2.69 4.38
N LEU A 105 -6.68 4.02 4.37
CA LEU A 105 -6.46 4.84 5.56
C LEU A 105 -7.44 4.50 6.71
N THR A 106 -8.63 3.97 6.40
CA THR A 106 -9.59 3.50 7.42
C THR A 106 -9.15 2.15 7.99
N GLY A 107 -8.76 1.21 7.12
CA GLY A 107 -8.29 -0.10 7.52
C GLY A 107 -7.04 -0.01 8.38
N LEU A 108 -6.04 0.77 7.94
CA LEU A 108 -4.81 0.97 8.68
C LEU A 108 -5.05 1.62 10.05
N ASP A 109 -5.92 2.64 10.13
CA ASP A 109 -6.32 3.24 11.41
C ASP A 109 -6.94 2.23 12.38
N ALA A 110 -7.81 1.35 11.88
CA ALA A 110 -8.42 0.29 12.67
C ALA A 110 -7.38 -0.74 13.15
N SER A 111 -6.47 -1.18 12.28
CA SER A 111 -5.38 -2.10 12.63
C SER A 111 -4.45 -1.50 13.69
N MET A 112 -4.03 -0.25 13.53
CA MET A 112 -3.15 0.43 14.49
C MET A 112 -3.80 0.59 15.88
N LYS A 113 -5.13 0.78 15.94
CA LYS A 113 -5.87 0.82 17.21
C LYS A 113 -6.03 -0.55 17.87
N ALA A 114 -6.13 -1.61 17.07
CA ALA A 114 -6.31 -2.98 17.52
C ALA A 114 -4.97 -3.70 17.82
N ASP A 115 -3.85 -3.09 17.45
CA ASP A 115 -2.52 -3.64 17.70
C ASP A 115 -2.23 -3.81 19.20
N GLN A 116 -1.44 -4.82 19.52
CA GLN A 116 -1.13 -5.21 20.90
C GLN A 116 -0.25 -4.20 21.63
N GLN A 117 0.54 -3.43 20.90
CA GLN A 117 1.31 -2.32 21.45
C GLN A 117 0.40 -1.12 21.80
N GLY A 118 -0.84 -1.15 21.32
CA GLY A 118 -1.89 -0.19 21.59
C GLY A 118 -1.77 1.11 20.78
N PRO A 119 -2.81 1.96 20.80
CA PRO A 119 -2.88 3.18 20.00
C PRO A 119 -1.82 4.24 20.40
N GLY A 120 -1.19 4.10 21.57
CA GLY A 120 -0.10 4.98 21.99
C GLY A 120 1.17 4.79 21.15
N HIS A 121 1.37 3.60 20.58
CA HIS A 121 2.50 3.28 19.72
C HIS A 121 2.39 4.00 18.36
N PHE A 122 1.19 4.05 17.78
CA PHE A 122 0.91 4.68 16.48
C PHE A 122 0.33 6.10 16.61
N LYS A 123 0.75 6.86 17.61
CA LYS A 123 0.11 8.13 17.99
C LYS A 123 0.05 9.14 16.82
N GLU A 124 1.15 9.30 16.08
CA GLU A 124 1.24 10.25 14.96
C GLU A 124 0.37 9.84 13.77
N PRO A 125 0.48 8.62 13.20
CA PRO A 125 -0.44 8.16 12.16
C PRO A 125 -1.91 8.30 12.54
N LEU A 126 -2.29 7.89 13.76
CA LEU A 126 -3.67 7.96 14.25
C LEU A 126 -4.17 9.39 14.40
N ALA A 127 -3.30 10.34 14.74
CA ALA A 127 -3.67 11.74 14.80
C ALA A 127 -3.94 12.31 13.40
N TRP A 128 -3.16 11.92 12.38
CA TRP A 128 -3.36 12.38 11.01
C TRP A 128 -4.63 11.78 10.38
N THR A 129 -4.90 10.49 10.59
CA THR A 129 -6.16 9.88 10.15
C THR A 129 -7.35 10.55 10.83
N ALA A 130 -7.30 10.80 12.14
CA ALA A 130 -8.38 11.48 12.86
C ALA A 130 -8.65 12.92 12.34
N ALA A 131 -7.58 13.67 12.04
CA ALA A 131 -7.70 14.99 11.44
C ALA A 131 -8.35 14.92 10.05
N LEU A 132 -7.93 13.96 9.21
CA LEU A 132 -8.55 13.71 7.92
C LEU A 132 -10.04 13.36 8.05
N ARG A 133 -10.42 12.49 9.00
CA ARG A 133 -11.85 12.14 9.23
C ARG A 133 -12.69 13.35 9.63
N THR A 134 -12.12 14.25 10.42
CA THR A 134 -12.76 15.52 10.78
C THR A 134 -12.94 16.42 9.56
N THR A 135 -11.91 16.53 8.72
CA THR A 135 -11.97 17.28 7.45
C THR A 135 -13.04 16.73 6.51
N LEU A 136 -13.15 15.40 6.39
CA LEU A 136 -14.16 14.74 5.57
C LEU A 136 -15.57 14.79 6.17
N ALA A 137 -15.69 15.07 7.47
CA ALA A 137 -16.96 15.10 8.21
C ALA A 137 -17.81 13.82 8.06
N GLY A 138 -17.16 12.67 7.83
CA GLY A 138 -17.83 11.39 7.59
C GLY A 138 -18.46 11.23 6.19
N ASP A 139 -18.35 12.23 5.31
CA ASP A 139 -18.84 12.17 3.94
C ASP A 139 -17.80 11.54 3.02
N THR A 140 -18.07 10.32 2.57
CA THR A 140 -17.22 9.56 1.64
C THR A 140 -17.72 9.62 0.19
N SER A 141 -18.64 10.53 -0.13
CA SER A 141 -19.07 10.75 -1.50
C SER A 141 -17.91 11.22 -2.38
N THR A 142 -17.94 10.84 -3.66
CA THR A 142 -16.93 11.25 -4.64
C THR A 142 -16.69 12.76 -4.63
N ALA A 143 -17.76 13.56 -4.60
CA ALA A 143 -17.66 15.01 -4.59
C ALA A 143 -16.87 15.54 -3.39
N ASN A 144 -17.08 14.96 -2.20
CA ASN A 144 -16.35 15.37 -1.00
C ASN A 144 -14.90 14.86 -0.99
N LEU A 145 -14.66 13.61 -1.42
CA LEU A 145 -13.30 13.08 -1.52
C LEU A 145 -12.47 13.89 -2.52
N GLU A 146 -13.01 14.22 -3.70
CA GLU A 146 -12.32 15.06 -4.70
C GLU A 146 -12.06 16.48 -4.18
N LYS A 147 -13.02 17.09 -3.49
CA LYS A 147 -12.85 18.38 -2.83
C LYS A 147 -11.67 18.35 -1.83
N HIS A 148 -11.48 17.24 -1.15
CA HIS A 148 -10.43 17.01 -0.16
C HIS A 148 -9.25 16.16 -0.68
N HIS A 149 -9.06 16.12 -2.01
CA HIS A 149 -8.01 15.33 -2.68
C HIS A 149 -6.63 15.51 -2.03
N LYS A 150 -6.23 16.77 -1.77
CA LYS A 150 -4.91 17.08 -1.19
C LYS A 150 -4.75 16.55 0.24
N ASP A 151 -5.83 16.56 1.02
CA ASP A 151 -5.82 16.07 2.40
C ASP A 151 -5.67 14.55 2.43
N LEU A 152 -6.38 13.84 1.53
CA LEU A 152 -6.30 12.38 1.36
C LEU A 152 -4.90 11.93 0.95
N ILE A 153 -4.40 12.44 -0.18
CA ILE A 153 -3.10 12.08 -0.72
C ILE A 153 -1.97 12.50 0.24
N GLY A 154 -2.06 13.70 0.81
CA GLY A 154 -1.09 14.18 1.79
C GLY A 154 -1.04 13.31 3.05
N THR A 155 -2.19 12.82 3.53
CA THR A 155 -2.25 11.92 4.69
C THR A 155 -1.65 10.56 4.37
N ARG A 156 -1.99 9.97 3.21
CA ARG A 156 -1.39 8.72 2.69
C ARG A 156 0.13 8.80 2.68
N ASP A 157 0.68 9.82 2.01
CA ASP A 157 2.13 9.95 1.80
C ASP A 157 2.86 10.18 3.13
N ARG A 158 2.24 10.96 4.03
CA ARG A 158 2.79 11.24 5.35
C ARG A 158 2.84 10.00 6.23
N ILE A 159 1.77 9.21 6.25
CA ILE A 159 1.75 7.93 6.98
C ILE A 159 2.75 6.97 6.39
N ASN A 160 2.82 6.84 5.05
CA ASN A 160 3.83 6.00 4.42
C ASN A 160 5.24 6.40 4.83
N THR A 161 5.57 7.68 4.80
CA THR A 161 6.90 8.14 5.24
C THR A 161 7.19 7.75 6.69
N TRP A 162 6.23 8.00 7.60
CA TRP A 162 6.40 7.65 9.00
C TRP A 162 6.59 6.13 9.21
N MET A 163 5.78 5.30 8.57
CA MET A 163 5.90 3.84 8.65
C MET A 163 7.23 3.36 8.04
N GLN A 164 7.75 3.99 7.00
CA GLN A 164 9.05 3.62 6.44
C GLN A 164 10.22 4.00 7.37
N ASP A 165 10.07 5.07 8.15
CA ASP A 165 11.05 5.48 9.16
C ASP A 165 10.98 4.64 10.45
N HIS A 166 9.87 3.93 10.67
CA HIS A 166 9.62 3.11 11.88
C HIS A 166 9.28 1.66 11.53
N PRO A 167 10.14 0.94 10.80
CA PRO A 167 9.75 -0.33 10.21
C PRO A 167 9.63 -1.47 11.23
N GLU A 168 10.20 -1.33 12.43
CA GLU A 168 10.07 -2.30 13.52
C GLU A 168 8.72 -2.18 14.27
N ASP A 169 8.01 -1.07 14.09
CA ASP A 169 6.77 -0.77 14.83
C ASP A 169 5.57 -1.61 14.34
N TYR A 170 5.68 -2.27 13.18
CA TYR A 170 4.57 -3.02 12.58
C TYR A 170 4.96 -4.34 11.92
N ARG A 171 6.16 -4.87 12.18
CA ARG A 171 6.65 -6.10 11.51
C ARG A 171 6.16 -7.41 12.13
#